data_AF-A0A091MFC1-F1
#
_entry.id   AF-A0A091MFC1-F1
#
_cell.length_a   1.000
_cell.length_b   1.000
_cell.length_c   1.000
_cell.angle_alpha   90.00
_cell.angle_beta   90.00
_cell.angle_gamma   90.00
#
_symmetry.space_group_name_H-M   'P 1'
#
loop_
_entity.id
_entity.type
_entity.pdbx_description
1 polymer ?
#
loop_
_entity_poly.entity_id
_entity_poly.type
_entity_poly.pdbx_seq_one_letter_code
_entity_poly.pdbx_strand_id
1 'polypeptide(L)'
;YSRASTVLSVGGIRQQFSLPENIQMSRFSASFLRNINEHLGVLNEPPIDIQFQPSGYLFLASPEGSARLEDTVQLQRQEGAQVTLLSPTQLKEKFPWINTEDVALAAYGLEDEGWFDPWTLLNAFRCKAISLGVHSCSGEVRAFVTSSNDTLPSAPKSARIKYAHIYMPDSLEYQPVSCAIVVNAAGAWAGKLLEADGLPRDLCQTPLPIQPRKRYVFCWHCPDGPGLSCPLLVDTSGAYFRRDGIAGNYLGGMSPPE
;
A
#
# COMPACT_ATOMS: atom_id res chain seq x y z
N TYR A 1 11.10 -10.61 -2.37
CA TYR A 1 9.84 -9.96 -1.92
C TYR A 1 8.66 -10.93 -1.75
N SER A 2 8.84 -12.25 -1.72
CA SER A 2 7.74 -13.23 -1.66
C SER A 2 6.78 -13.10 -0.47
N ARG A 3 7.24 -12.48 0.62
CA ARG A 3 6.42 -12.24 1.82
C ARG A 3 5.96 -10.80 1.95
N ALA A 4 6.41 -9.87 1.11
CA ALA A 4 6.17 -8.43 1.27
C ALA A 4 4.76 -8.03 0.81
N SER A 5 4.09 -7.16 1.58
CA SER A 5 2.72 -6.74 1.29
C SER A 5 2.58 -6.00 -0.05
N THR A 6 3.60 -5.27 -0.51
CA THR A 6 3.58 -4.56 -1.80
C THR A 6 3.21 -5.47 -2.96
N VAL A 7 3.91 -6.60 -3.10
CA VAL A 7 3.74 -7.52 -4.24
C VAL A 7 2.60 -8.51 -4.06
N LEU A 8 2.10 -8.65 -2.81
CA LEU A 8 0.94 -9.47 -2.47
C LEU A 8 -0.36 -8.64 -2.43
N SER A 9 -0.28 -7.34 -2.73
CA SER A 9 -1.44 -6.46 -2.77
C SER A 9 -2.22 -6.63 -4.08
N VAL A 10 -3.44 -6.11 -4.10
CA VAL A 10 -4.27 -6.05 -5.31
C VAL A 10 -4.00 -4.82 -6.18
N GLY A 11 -2.99 -4.02 -5.83
CA GLY A 11 -2.48 -2.90 -6.65
C GLY A 11 -3.35 -1.64 -6.67
N GLY A 12 -4.30 -1.50 -5.75
CA GLY A 12 -5.31 -0.45 -5.81
C GLY A 12 -4.85 0.93 -5.32
N ILE A 13 -5.34 1.99 -5.98
CA ILE A 13 -5.22 3.39 -5.58
C ILE A 13 -6.61 4.04 -5.57
N ARG A 14 -6.95 4.71 -4.45
CA ARG A 14 -8.25 5.37 -4.29
C ARG A 14 -8.09 6.69 -3.56
N GLN A 15 -9.02 7.61 -3.75
CA GLN A 15 -9.14 8.86 -3.01
C GLN A 15 -10.16 8.74 -1.88
N GLN A 16 -11.04 7.75 -1.94
CA GLN A 16 -12.13 7.51 -0.98
C GLN A 16 -11.63 7.00 0.39
N PHE A 17 -11.11 7.92 1.23
CA PHE A 17 -10.73 7.70 2.63
C PHE A 17 -11.59 8.52 3.60
N SER A 18 -11.45 8.26 4.90
CA SER A 18 -12.19 8.93 5.97
C SER A 18 -11.36 9.94 6.76
N LEU A 19 -10.09 10.12 6.42
CA LEU A 19 -9.19 11.09 7.04
C LEU A 19 -8.63 12.03 5.96
N PRO A 20 -8.63 13.36 6.17
CA PRO A 20 -8.13 14.34 5.20
C PRO A 20 -6.71 14.02 4.72
N GLU A 21 -5.83 13.65 5.64
CA GLU A 21 -4.41 13.40 5.37
C GLU A 21 -4.24 12.23 4.41
N ASN A 22 -5.06 11.18 4.55
CA ASN A 22 -5.05 10.03 3.65
C ASN A 22 -5.53 10.39 2.25
N ILE A 23 -6.52 11.28 2.14
CA ILE A 23 -7.02 11.77 0.86
C ILE A 23 -5.92 12.60 0.17
N GLN A 24 -5.30 13.53 0.89
CA GLN A 24 -4.22 14.38 0.37
C GLN A 24 -3.01 13.55 -0.08
N MET A 25 -2.57 12.58 0.74
CA MET A 25 -1.48 11.67 0.37
C MET A 25 -1.81 10.85 -0.88
N SER A 26 -3.07 10.40 -1.02
CA SER A 26 -3.46 9.62 -2.19
C SER A 26 -3.59 10.46 -3.45
N ARG A 27 -4.04 11.71 -3.34
CA ARG A 27 -4.09 12.66 -4.47
C ARG A 27 -2.69 12.98 -4.95
N PHE A 28 -1.76 13.22 -4.02
CA PHE A 28 -0.35 13.35 -4.34
C PHE A 28 0.18 12.10 -5.05
N SER A 29 -0.15 10.91 -4.53
CA SER A 29 0.29 9.64 -5.13
C SER A 29 -0.26 9.46 -6.55
N ALA A 30 -1.52 9.81 -6.81
CA ALA A 30 -2.10 9.74 -8.16
C ALA A 30 -1.40 10.69 -9.13
N SER A 31 -1.09 11.92 -8.70
CA SER A 31 -0.30 12.86 -9.48
C SER A 31 1.12 12.35 -9.76
N PHE A 32 1.79 11.79 -8.74
CA PHE A 32 3.10 11.18 -8.88
C PHE A 32 3.10 10.02 -9.89
N LEU A 33 2.11 9.13 -9.82
CA LEU A 33 2.01 7.98 -10.74
C LEU A 33 1.69 8.41 -12.18
N ARG A 34 0.88 9.47 -12.35
CA ARG A 34 0.63 10.06 -13.67
C ARG A 34 1.93 10.58 -14.31
N ASN A 35 2.80 11.17 -13.49
CA ASN A 35 4.08 11.74 -13.92
C ASN A 35 5.28 10.81 -13.61
N ILE A 36 5.04 9.50 -13.52
CA ILE A 36 6.04 8.55 -13.01
C ILE A 36 7.35 8.56 -13.81
N ASN A 37 7.29 8.80 -15.12
CA ASN A 37 8.47 8.84 -15.98
C ASN A 37 9.34 10.09 -15.74
N GLU A 38 8.74 11.20 -15.31
CA GLU A 38 9.48 12.41 -14.92
C GLU A 38 10.20 12.20 -13.59
N HIS A 39 9.56 11.48 -12.66
CA HIS A 39 10.09 11.25 -11.32
C HIS A 39 11.09 10.09 -11.25
N LEU A 40 10.77 8.96 -11.87
CA LEU A 40 11.47 7.68 -11.74
C LEU A 40 12.17 7.22 -13.02
N GLY A 41 12.01 7.93 -14.14
CA GLY A 41 12.72 7.61 -15.38
C GLY A 41 14.24 7.61 -15.20
N VAL A 42 14.90 6.68 -15.89
CA VAL A 42 16.35 6.54 -15.94
C VAL A 42 16.81 6.71 -17.39
N LEU A 43 17.93 7.43 -17.59
CA LEU A 43 18.45 7.70 -18.93
C LEU A 43 18.79 6.39 -19.64
N ASN A 44 18.39 6.27 -20.91
CA ASN A 44 18.59 5.09 -21.77
C ASN A 44 17.82 3.82 -21.34
N GLU A 45 16.91 3.92 -20.38
CA GLU A 45 15.97 2.86 -20.04
C GLU A 45 14.60 3.12 -20.68
N PRO A 46 13.80 2.08 -20.97
CA PRO A 46 12.45 2.27 -21.50
C PRO A 46 11.55 3.02 -20.50
N PRO A 47 10.50 3.73 -20.98
CA PRO A 47 9.52 4.35 -20.11
C PRO A 47 8.85 3.31 -19.18
N ILE A 48 8.62 3.72 -17.95
CA ILE A 48 7.91 2.95 -16.93
C ILE A 48 6.44 2.92 -17.29
N ASP A 49 5.89 1.72 -17.42
CA ASP A 49 4.46 1.47 -17.59
C ASP A 49 3.95 0.55 -16.48
N ILE A 50 3.30 1.14 -15.49
CA ILE A 50 2.72 0.43 -14.34
C ILE A 50 1.39 -0.27 -14.68
N GLN A 51 0.97 -0.33 -15.94
CA GLN A 51 -0.29 -0.95 -16.36
C GLN A 51 -1.49 -0.37 -15.58
N PHE A 52 -1.56 0.96 -15.46
CA PHE A 52 -2.62 1.61 -14.69
C PHE A 52 -3.98 1.41 -15.38
N GLN A 53 -4.96 0.96 -14.60
CA GLN A 53 -6.33 0.76 -15.02
C GLN A 53 -7.26 1.76 -14.31
N PRO A 54 -7.73 2.81 -14.99
CA PRO A 54 -8.53 3.90 -14.41
C PRO A 54 -10.01 3.53 -14.30
N SER A 55 -10.34 2.44 -13.60
CA SER A 55 -11.72 1.96 -13.45
C SER A 55 -12.43 2.44 -12.18
N GLY A 56 -11.75 3.24 -11.34
CA GLY A 56 -12.34 3.78 -10.11
C GLY A 56 -12.58 2.75 -9.01
N TYR A 57 -12.94 3.24 -7.83
CA TYR A 57 -13.50 2.41 -6.76
C TYR A 57 -15.00 2.65 -6.58
N LEU A 58 -15.73 1.57 -6.33
CA LEU A 58 -17.15 1.58 -6.00
C LEU A 58 -17.36 0.98 -4.61
N PHE A 59 -17.82 1.79 -3.67
CA PHE A 59 -18.22 1.34 -2.32
C PHE A 59 -19.73 1.22 -2.24
N LEU A 60 -20.23 0.06 -1.85
CA LEU A 60 -21.63 -0.16 -1.55
C LEU A 60 -21.87 0.03 -0.05
N ALA A 61 -22.96 0.70 0.31
CA ALA A 61 -23.41 0.86 1.69
C ALA A 61 -24.81 0.29 1.87
N SER A 62 -24.96 -0.49 2.94
CA SER A 62 -26.27 -0.91 3.44
C SER A 62 -27.05 0.28 4.02
N PRO A 63 -28.35 0.13 4.33
CA PRO A 63 -29.13 1.17 5.00
C PRO A 63 -28.44 1.74 6.25
N GLU A 64 -27.81 0.88 7.06
CA GLU A 64 -27.13 1.26 8.31
C GLU A 64 -25.84 2.07 8.04
N GLY A 65 -25.17 1.83 6.92
CA GLY A 65 -23.92 2.49 6.54
C GLY A 65 -24.08 3.75 5.70
N SER A 66 -25.28 4.00 5.16
CA SER A 66 -25.55 5.04 4.16
C SER A 66 -25.18 6.46 4.63
N ALA A 67 -25.69 6.89 5.79
CA ALA A 67 -25.42 8.22 6.34
C ALA A 67 -23.92 8.48 6.54
N ARG A 68 -23.19 7.49 7.07
CA ARG A 68 -21.73 7.57 7.24
C ARG A 68 -21.01 7.70 5.90
N LEU A 69 -21.48 7.00 4.86
CA LEU A 69 -20.91 7.11 3.53
C LEU A 69 -21.13 8.51 2.94
N GLU A 70 -22.30 9.11 3.13
CA GLU A 70 -22.59 10.49 2.70
C GLU A 70 -21.64 11.50 3.36
N ASP A 71 -21.50 11.45 4.67
CA ASP A 71 -20.58 12.32 5.43
C ASP A 71 -19.14 12.17 4.94
N THR A 72 -18.72 10.93 4.69
CA THR A 72 -17.37 10.63 4.20
C THR A 72 -17.16 11.18 2.78
N VAL A 73 -18.15 11.06 1.89
CA VAL A 73 -18.07 11.60 0.53
C VAL A 73 -18.08 13.13 0.53
N GLN A 74 -18.80 13.77 1.44
CA GLN A 74 -18.72 15.21 1.62
C GLN A 74 -17.29 15.66 1.97
N LEU A 75 -16.65 14.99 2.93
CA LEU A 75 -15.25 15.26 3.27
C LEU A 75 -14.33 15.03 2.07
N GLN A 76 -14.48 13.91 1.36
CA GLN A 76 -13.67 13.59 0.19
C GLN A 76 -13.73 14.68 -0.88
N ARG A 77 -14.93 15.22 -1.14
CA ARG A 77 -15.14 16.32 -2.09
C ARG A 77 -14.51 17.63 -1.61
N GLN A 78 -14.59 17.93 -0.31
CA GLN A 78 -13.92 19.10 0.28
C GLN A 78 -12.39 19.03 0.10
N GLU A 79 -11.81 17.83 0.21
CA GLU A 79 -10.40 17.56 -0.05
C GLU A 79 -10.05 17.43 -1.55
N GLY A 80 -11.03 17.66 -2.44
CA GLY A 80 -10.84 17.72 -3.89
C GLY A 80 -10.92 16.38 -4.64
N ALA A 81 -11.38 15.30 -3.99
CA ALA A 81 -11.62 14.03 -4.66
C ALA A 81 -12.90 14.08 -5.53
N GLN A 82 -12.83 13.50 -6.72
CA GLN A 82 -13.97 13.41 -7.64
C GLN A 82 -14.77 12.13 -7.36
N VAL A 83 -15.79 12.24 -6.49
CA VAL A 83 -16.62 11.11 -6.06
C VAL A 83 -18.09 11.45 -6.26
N THR A 84 -18.84 10.56 -6.90
CA THR A 84 -20.29 10.66 -7.04
C THR A 84 -20.99 9.69 -6.10
N LEU A 85 -22.16 10.11 -5.60
CA LEU A 85 -23.09 9.20 -4.93
C LEU A 85 -24.09 8.69 -5.98
N LEU A 86 -24.47 7.42 -5.87
CA LEU A 86 -25.45 6.77 -6.73
C LEU A 86 -26.55 6.18 -5.86
N SER A 87 -27.81 6.48 -6.21
CA SER A 87 -28.95 5.74 -5.66
C SER A 87 -28.97 4.30 -6.19
N PRO A 88 -29.73 3.39 -5.56
CA PRO A 88 -29.85 2.01 -6.04
C PRO A 88 -30.31 1.92 -7.51
N THR A 89 -31.22 2.80 -7.93
CA THR A 89 -31.67 2.89 -9.32
C THR A 89 -30.53 3.32 -10.26
N GLN A 90 -29.81 4.39 -9.94
CA GLN A 90 -28.68 4.87 -10.74
C GLN A 90 -27.53 3.85 -10.79
N LEU A 91 -27.31 3.15 -9.68
CA LEU A 91 -26.33 2.08 -9.58
C LEU A 91 -26.69 0.92 -10.52
N LYS A 92 -27.95 0.49 -10.54
CA LYS A 92 -28.44 -0.57 -11.42
C LYS A 92 -28.38 -0.17 -12.90
N GLU A 93 -28.69 1.08 -13.22
CA GLU A 93 -28.54 1.61 -14.58
C GLU A 93 -27.08 1.59 -15.04
N LYS A 94 -26.15 2.01 -14.18
CA LYS A 94 -24.73 2.09 -14.51
C LYS A 94 -24.04 0.72 -14.52
N PHE A 95 -24.41 -0.15 -13.59
CA PHE A 95 -23.84 -1.48 -13.41
C PHE A 95 -24.96 -2.53 -13.30
N PRO A 96 -25.58 -2.93 -14.43
CA PRO A 96 -26.76 -3.81 -14.44
C PRO A 96 -26.55 -5.19 -13.78
N TRP A 97 -25.30 -5.63 -13.68
CA TRP A 97 -24.91 -6.90 -13.06
C TRP A 97 -24.87 -6.87 -11.53
N ILE A 98 -25.01 -5.71 -10.89
CA ILE A 98 -25.05 -5.58 -9.42
C ILE A 98 -26.47 -5.89 -8.91
N ASN A 99 -26.60 -6.69 -7.85
CA ASN A 99 -27.83 -6.77 -7.06
C ASN A 99 -27.87 -5.58 -6.09
N THR A 100 -28.99 -4.87 -6.05
CA THR A 100 -29.15 -3.63 -5.25
C THR A 100 -30.16 -3.79 -4.13
N GLU A 101 -30.65 -4.99 -3.84
CA GLU A 101 -31.67 -5.26 -2.82
C GLU A 101 -31.25 -4.82 -1.41
N ASP A 102 -29.98 -5.01 -1.06
CA ASP A 102 -29.39 -4.66 0.23
C ASP A 102 -28.54 -3.37 0.20
N VAL A 103 -28.56 -2.65 -0.93
CA VAL A 103 -27.78 -1.43 -1.13
C VAL A 103 -28.69 -0.22 -0.96
N ALA A 104 -28.36 0.65 -0.02
CA ALA A 104 -29.06 1.93 0.16
C ALA A 104 -28.39 3.06 -0.62
N LEU A 105 -27.06 3.01 -0.76
CA LEU A 105 -26.26 4.06 -1.39
C LEU A 105 -24.95 3.46 -1.92
N ALA A 106 -24.41 4.04 -2.99
CA ALA A 106 -23.06 3.73 -3.44
C ALA A 106 -22.24 4.99 -3.67
N ALA A 107 -20.93 4.92 -3.38
CA ALA A 107 -19.95 5.96 -3.71
C ALA A 107 -19.04 5.44 -4.82
N TYR A 108 -18.92 6.21 -5.90
CA TYR A 108 -18.12 5.87 -7.06
C TYR A 108 -17.10 6.97 -7.35
N GLY A 109 -15.81 6.62 -7.32
CA GLY A 109 -14.74 7.53 -7.68
C GLY A 109 -14.53 7.62 -9.19
N LEU A 110 -14.43 8.85 -9.68
CA LEU A 110 -14.46 9.18 -11.10
C LEU A 110 -13.05 9.41 -11.69
N GLU A 111 -12.11 9.90 -10.87
CA GLU A 111 -10.77 10.28 -11.28
C GLU A 111 -9.74 9.85 -10.24
N ASP A 112 -8.47 9.70 -10.64
CA ASP A 112 -7.36 9.38 -9.75
C ASP A 112 -7.51 8.05 -8.97
N GLU A 113 -8.36 7.15 -9.46
CA GLU A 113 -8.69 5.89 -8.81
C GLU A 113 -8.62 4.70 -9.78
N GLY A 114 -8.24 3.54 -9.26
CA GLY A 114 -8.09 2.33 -10.05
C GLY A 114 -7.07 1.37 -9.46
N TRP A 115 -6.34 0.68 -10.31
CA TRP A 115 -5.24 -0.20 -9.87
C TRP A 115 -4.10 -0.20 -10.88
N PHE A 116 -2.93 -0.65 -10.44
CA PHE A 116 -1.71 -0.74 -11.24
C PHE A 116 -0.91 -1.98 -10.81
N ASP A 117 0.17 -2.29 -11.52
CA ASP A 117 1.12 -3.32 -11.15
C ASP A 117 2.10 -2.82 -10.07
N PRO A 118 1.98 -3.26 -8.80
CA PRO A 118 2.85 -2.83 -7.72
C PRO A 118 4.29 -3.35 -7.88
N TRP A 119 4.51 -4.44 -8.63
CA TRP A 119 5.86 -4.95 -8.87
C TRP A 119 6.66 -4.01 -9.77
N THR A 120 6.04 -3.54 -10.85
CA THR A 120 6.66 -2.55 -11.74
C THR A 120 6.99 -1.26 -10.99
N LEU A 121 6.07 -0.73 -10.16
CA LEU A 121 6.33 0.47 -9.37
C LEU A 121 7.50 0.29 -8.39
N LEU A 122 7.55 -0.84 -7.67
CA LEU A 122 8.65 -1.16 -6.74
C LEU A 122 10.00 -1.18 -7.47
N ASN A 123 10.06 -1.82 -8.63
CA ASN A 123 11.29 -1.88 -9.42
C ASN A 123 11.67 -0.52 -10.00
N ALA A 124 10.71 0.31 -10.42
CA ALA A 124 10.98 1.66 -10.86
C ALA A 124 11.69 2.50 -9.77
N PHE A 125 11.19 2.46 -8.53
CA PHE A 125 11.85 3.12 -7.40
C PHE A 125 13.27 2.58 -7.18
N ARG A 126 13.44 1.25 -7.23
CA ARG A 126 14.74 0.61 -7.03
C ARG A 126 15.74 1.00 -8.12
N CYS A 127 15.35 0.92 -9.39
CA CYS A 127 16.18 1.28 -10.53
C CYS A 127 16.56 2.76 -10.47
N LYS A 128 15.60 3.65 -10.18
CA LYS A 128 15.89 5.08 -10.01
C LYS A 128 16.90 5.31 -8.89
N ALA A 129 16.69 4.71 -7.71
CA ALA A 129 17.63 4.84 -6.60
C ALA A 129 19.05 4.36 -6.97
N ILE A 130 19.18 3.21 -7.62
CA ILE A 130 20.48 2.68 -8.07
C ILE A 130 21.13 3.62 -9.09
N SER A 131 20.37 4.17 -10.04
CA SER A 131 20.89 5.14 -11.02
C SER A 131 21.44 6.42 -10.39
N LEU A 132 20.98 6.75 -9.18
CA LEU A 132 21.45 7.87 -8.36
C LEU A 132 22.58 7.50 -7.40
N GLY A 133 23.13 6.29 -7.51
CA GLY A 133 24.27 5.82 -6.70
C GLY A 133 23.90 5.06 -5.42
N VAL A 134 22.63 4.70 -5.21
CA VAL A 134 22.25 3.88 -4.05
C VAL A 134 22.75 2.45 -4.22
N HIS A 135 23.47 1.95 -3.23
CA HIS A 135 23.89 0.55 -3.16
C HIS A 135 22.77 -0.34 -2.60
N SER A 136 22.34 -1.33 -3.39
CA SER A 136 21.36 -2.33 -2.95
C SER A 136 22.06 -3.52 -2.31
N CYS A 137 21.61 -3.92 -1.12
CA CYS A 137 22.01 -5.15 -0.46
C CYS A 137 20.76 -6.02 -0.18
N SER A 138 20.91 -7.34 -0.20
CA SER A 138 19.85 -8.29 0.09
C SER A 138 20.25 -9.16 1.27
N GLY A 139 19.54 -9.05 2.39
CA GLY A 139 19.76 -9.85 3.59
C GLY A 139 18.84 -9.40 4.73
N GLU A 140 19.00 -10.01 5.89
CA GLU A 140 18.23 -9.68 7.10
C GLU A 140 19.08 -8.85 8.06
N VAL A 141 18.57 -7.69 8.50
CA VAL A 141 19.20 -6.92 9.57
C VAL A 141 18.90 -7.61 10.89
N ARG A 142 19.94 -8.01 11.64
CA ARG A 142 19.77 -8.68 12.94
C ARG A 142 20.48 -8.00 14.11
N ALA A 143 21.45 -7.13 13.81
CA ALA A 143 22.19 -6.42 14.84
C ALA A 143 22.61 -5.03 14.39
N PHE A 144 22.81 -4.15 15.37
CA PHE A 144 23.31 -2.81 15.22
C PHE A 144 24.51 -2.60 16.15
N VAL A 145 25.48 -1.80 15.70
CA VAL A 145 26.59 -1.35 16.54
C VAL A 145 26.39 0.12 16.83
N THR A 146 26.36 0.47 18.12
CA THR A 146 26.12 1.84 18.59
C THR A 146 27.29 2.37 19.41
N SER A 147 27.42 3.70 19.49
CA SER A 147 28.47 4.36 20.28
C SER A 147 28.34 4.17 21.79
N SER A 148 27.21 3.66 22.30
CA SER A 148 27.03 3.38 23.73
C SER A 148 27.90 2.23 24.24
N ASN A 149 28.49 1.42 23.36
CA ASN A 149 29.44 0.37 23.73
C ASN A 149 30.85 0.92 24.07
N ASP A 150 31.10 2.24 23.88
CA ASP A 150 32.42 2.87 24.04
C ASP A 150 32.61 3.61 25.40
N THR A 151 31.85 3.30 26.46
CA THR A 151 31.68 4.17 27.65
C THR A 151 32.95 4.86 28.20
N LEU A 152 32.98 6.20 28.08
CA LEU A 152 33.49 7.13 29.10
C LEU A 152 32.30 7.71 29.91
N PRO A 153 32.47 8.10 31.19
CA PRO A 153 31.36 8.23 32.15
C PRO A 153 30.48 9.49 32.06
N SER A 154 30.79 10.49 31.22
CA SER A 154 30.28 11.86 31.42
C SER A 154 29.57 12.54 30.24
N ALA A 155 29.33 11.86 29.12
CA ALA A 155 28.63 12.48 27.98
C ALA A 155 27.12 12.13 27.94
N PRO A 156 26.24 13.07 27.52
CA PRO A 156 24.82 12.78 27.31
C PRO A 156 24.68 11.64 26.29
N LYS A 157 24.05 10.54 26.72
CA LYS A 157 24.04 9.25 26.02
C LYS A 157 23.02 9.21 24.87
N SER A 158 23.17 10.01 23.83
CA SER A 158 22.53 9.67 22.55
C SER A 158 23.41 8.63 21.86
N ALA A 159 23.10 7.35 22.02
CA ALA A 159 23.77 6.27 21.32
C ALA A 159 23.59 6.46 19.81
N ARG A 160 24.69 6.66 19.08
CA ARG A 160 24.68 6.82 17.62
C ARG A 160 24.92 5.47 16.95
N ILE A 161 24.09 5.10 15.98
CA ILE A 161 24.33 3.94 15.13
C ILE A 161 25.60 4.17 14.31
N LYS A 162 26.49 3.17 14.28
CA LYS A 162 27.70 3.15 13.46
C LYS A 162 27.59 2.12 12.33
N TYR A 163 27.00 0.97 12.62
CA TYR A 163 26.84 -0.13 11.66
C TYR A 163 25.50 -0.83 11.85
N ALA A 164 24.98 -1.38 10.75
CA ALA A 164 23.98 -2.43 10.73
C ALA A 164 24.60 -3.72 10.18
N HIS A 165 24.36 -4.85 10.83
CA HIS A 165 24.82 -6.16 10.35
C HIS A 165 23.72 -6.80 9.51
N ILE A 166 24.02 -6.99 8.22
CA ILE A 166 23.12 -7.60 7.25
C ILE A 166 23.55 -9.06 7.05
N TYR A 167 22.73 -9.98 7.54
CA TYR A 167 22.97 -11.42 7.42
C TYR A 167 22.48 -11.93 6.08
N MET A 168 23.31 -12.73 5.42
CA MET A 168 22.94 -13.35 4.15
C MET A 168 21.85 -14.41 4.37
N PRO A 169 20.94 -14.62 3.42
CA PRO A 169 19.91 -15.65 3.52
C PRO A 169 20.54 -17.03 3.81
N ASP A 170 19.94 -17.76 4.75
CA ASP A 170 20.34 -19.13 5.13
C ASP A 170 21.82 -19.29 5.51
N SER A 171 22.46 -18.21 5.97
CA SER A 171 23.86 -18.18 6.38
C SER A 171 24.06 -17.47 7.73
N LEU A 172 25.17 -17.79 8.39
CA LEU A 172 25.67 -17.06 9.56
C LEU A 172 26.58 -15.89 9.16
N GLU A 173 26.98 -15.82 7.88
CA GLU A 173 27.76 -14.72 7.35
C GLU A 173 26.95 -13.43 7.34
N TYR A 174 27.60 -12.33 7.72
CA TYR A 174 27.02 -11.00 7.68
C TYR A 174 27.98 -9.99 7.08
N GLN A 175 27.41 -8.96 6.48
CA GLN A 175 28.14 -7.79 6.02
C GLN A 175 27.81 -6.60 6.93
N PRO A 176 28.82 -5.97 7.57
CA PRO A 176 28.60 -4.71 8.27
C PRO A 176 28.44 -3.58 7.26
N VAL A 177 27.36 -2.82 7.38
CA VAL A 177 27.11 -1.61 6.59
C VAL A 177 27.23 -0.41 7.50
N SER A 178 28.21 0.46 7.24
CA SER A 178 28.36 1.70 8.00
C SER A 178 27.23 2.66 7.68
N CYS A 179 26.60 3.21 8.72
CA CYS A 179 25.53 4.18 8.57
C CYS A 179 25.46 5.10 9.78
N ALA A 180 24.98 6.32 9.56
CA ALA A 180 24.69 7.29 10.62
C ALA A 180 23.20 7.33 10.98
N ILE A 181 22.34 6.98 10.02
CA ILE A 181 20.88 7.04 10.11
C ILE A 181 20.34 5.73 9.56
N VAL A 182 19.31 5.20 10.22
CA VAL A 182 18.55 4.04 9.79
C VAL A 182 17.09 4.45 9.73
N VAL A 183 16.42 4.14 8.61
CA VAL A 183 14.99 4.36 8.44
C VAL A 183 14.27 3.01 8.50
N ASN A 184 13.38 2.82 9.48
CA ASN A 184 12.60 1.60 9.60
C ASN A 184 11.44 1.61 8.59
N ALA A 185 11.68 1.04 7.40
CA ALA A 185 10.69 0.84 6.35
C ALA A 185 10.27 -0.64 6.22
N ALA A 186 10.32 -1.41 7.31
CA ALA A 186 10.13 -2.87 7.30
C ALA A 186 8.65 -3.33 7.35
N GLY A 187 7.69 -2.45 7.06
CA GLY A 187 6.26 -2.79 7.00
C GLY A 187 5.76 -3.51 8.27
N ALA A 188 5.08 -4.64 8.10
CA ALA A 188 4.56 -5.44 9.23
C ALA A 188 5.67 -6.05 10.12
N TRP A 189 6.93 -6.05 9.68
CA TRP A 189 8.10 -6.49 10.46
C TRP A 189 8.81 -5.34 11.18
N ALA A 190 8.28 -4.11 11.13
CA ALA A 190 8.88 -2.95 11.78
C ALA A 190 9.09 -3.17 13.28
N GLY A 191 8.15 -3.83 13.96
CA GLY A 191 8.29 -4.19 15.37
C GLY A 191 9.41 -5.22 15.60
N LYS A 192 9.45 -6.30 14.79
CA LYS A 192 10.49 -7.35 14.87
C LYS A 192 11.90 -6.76 14.69
N LEU A 193 12.07 -5.75 13.82
CA LEU A 193 13.37 -5.10 13.64
C LEU A 193 13.89 -4.44 14.93
N LEU A 194 13.00 -4.00 15.82
CA LEU A 194 13.39 -3.41 17.11
C LEU A 194 13.85 -4.44 18.14
N GLU A 195 13.70 -5.74 17.85
CA GLU A 195 14.25 -6.84 18.64
C GLU A 195 15.72 -7.14 18.28
N ALA A 196 16.28 -6.45 17.27
CA ALA A 196 17.66 -6.64 16.83
C ALA A 196 18.68 -6.29 17.94
N ASP A 197 19.76 -7.06 17.99
CA ASP A 197 20.81 -6.89 18.98
C ASP A 197 21.50 -5.53 18.86
N GLY A 198 21.90 -4.96 20.01
CA GLY A 198 22.70 -3.73 20.06
C GLY A 198 21.93 -2.42 19.85
N LEU A 199 20.61 -2.47 19.64
CA LEU A 199 19.75 -1.29 19.72
C LEU A 199 19.68 -0.74 21.16
N PRO A 200 19.61 0.60 21.33
CA PRO A 200 19.40 1.22 22.65
C PRO A 200 18.09 0.76 23.28
N ARG A 201 18.13 0.41 24.57
CA ARG A 201 16.95 -0.08 25.30
C ARG A 201 15.73 0.84 25.18
N ASP A 202 15.93 2.15 25.14
CA ASP A 202 14.83 3.13 25.02
C ASP A 202 14.04 3.00 23.71
N LEU A 203 14.67 2.50 22.64
CA LEU A 203 13.99 2.20 21.37
C LEU A 203 13.23 0.86 21.40
N CYS A 204 13.57 -0.03 22.34
CA CYS A 204 13.01 -1.37 22.46
C CYS A 204 11.90 -1.48 23.52
N GLN A 205 11.67 -0.43 24.32
CA GLN A 205 10.79 -0.49 25.50
C GLN A 205 9.29 -0.57 25.17
N THR A 206 8.85 0.08 24.10
CA THR A 206 7.43 0.11 23.74
C THR A 206 7.23 -0.60 22.41
N PRO A 207 6.39 -1.66 22.35
CA PRO A 207 6.09 -2.30 21.08
C PRO A 207 5.42 -1.28 20.16
N LEU A 208 5.88 -1.21 18.91
CA LEU A 208 5.20 -0.41 17.90
C LEU A 208 3.75 -0.89 17.76
N PRO A 209 2.76 0.01 17.60
CA PRO A 209 1.35 -0.35 17.40
C PRO A 209 1.11 -0.87 15.96
N ILE A 210 1.96 -1.78 15.50
CA ILE A 210 1.96 -2.37 14.17
C ILE A 210 1.97 -3.88 14.35
N GLN A 211 0.94 -4.55 13.83
CA GLN A 211 0.84 -6.01 13.87
C GLN A 211 0.48 -6.54 12.49
N PRO A 212 1.06 -7.68 12.07
CA PRO A 212 0.61 -8.36 10.86
C PRO A 212 -0.85 -8.79 11.03
N ARG A 213 -1.68 -8.46 10.05
CA ARG A 213 -3.07 -8.91 9.95
C ARG A 213 -3.24 -9.69 8.67
N LYS A 214 -4.00 -10.79 8.77
CA LYS A 214 -4.25 -11.67 7.64
C LYS A 214 -5.32 -11.06 6.75
N ARG A 215 -5.14 -11.16 5.43
CA ARG A 215 -6.15 -10.87 4.41
C ARG A 215 -6.07 -11.98 3.40
N TYR A 216 -7.21 -12.50 2.97
CA TYR A 216 -7.25 -13.52 1.93
C TYR A 216 -7.51 -12.84 0.60
N VAL A 217 -6.81 -13.31 -0.43
CA VAL A 217 -7.01 -12.91 -1.83
C VAL A 217 -7.14 -14.20 -2.63
N PHE A 218 -8.18 -14.27 -3.43
CA PHE A 218 -8.44 -15.35 -4.36
C PHE A 218 -8.37 -14.81 -5.77
N CYS A 219 -7.92 -15.66 -6.70
CA CYS A 219 -8.06 -15.43 -8.12
C CYS A 219 -9.06 -16.44 -8.66
N TRP A 220 -9.99 -15.99 -9.49
CA TRP A 220 -10.98 -16.87 -10.12
C TRP A 220 -11.25 -16.47 -11.56
N HIS A 221 -11.77 -17.44 -12.32
CA HIS A 221 -12.16 -17.26 -13.71
C HIS A 221 -13.68 -17.30 -13.83
N CYS A 222 -14.26 -16.27 -14.43
CA CYS A 222 -15.68 -16.08 -14.69
C CYS A 222 -15.85 -15.40 -16.08
N PRO A 223 -15.95 -16.19 -17.17
CA PRO A 223 -16.06 -15.68 -18.54
C PRO A 223 -17.22 -14.70 -18.75
N ASP A 224 -18.36 -14.99 -18.11
CA ASP A 224 -19.60 -14.20 -18.23
C ASP A 224 -19.70 -13.08 -17.18
N GLY A 225 -18.61 -12.80 -16.45
CA GLY A 225 -18.56 -11.78 -15.42
C GLY A 225 -18.51 -10.34 -15.96
N PRO A 226 -18.48 -9.34 -15.07
CA PRO A 226 -18.44 -7.92 -15.44
C PRO A 226 -17.27 -7.55 -16.37
N GLY A 227 -17.59 -6.87 -17.48
CA GLY A 227 -16.60 -6.47 -18.49
C GLY A 227 -15.71 -5.27 -18.10
N LEU A 228 -15.14 -4.60 -19.10
CA LEU A 228 -14.10 -3.57 -18.92
C LEU A 228 -14.50 -2.40 -18.00
N SER A 229 -15.79 -2.07 -17.94
CA SER A 229 -16.33 -1.02 -17.07
C SER A 229 -16.41 -1.42 -15.58
N CYS A 230 -16.09 -2.66 -15.21
CA CYS A 230 -16.08 -3.10 -13.83
C CYS A 230 -15.09 -2.27 -12.99
N PRO A 231 -15.56 -1.58 -11.94
CA PRO A 231 -14.69 -0.88 -11.00
C PRO A 231 -14.01 -1.88 -10.06
N LEU A 232 -13.13 -1.38 -9.19
CA LEU A 232 -12.82 -2.13 -7.99
C LEU A 232 -13.99 -1.97 -7.02
N LEU A 233 -14.79 -3.02 -6.90
CA LEU A 233 -16.00 -3.03 -6.10
C LEU A 233 -15.67 -3.45 -4.66
N VAL A 234 -16.23 -2.76 -3.69
CA VAL A 234 -16.27 -3.12 -2.28
C VAL A 234 -17.73 -3.23 -1.87
N ASP A 235 -18.12 -4.45 -1.50
CA ASP A 235 -19.46 -4.84 -1.14
C ASP A 235 -19.82 -4.43 0.31
N THR A 236 -21.12 -4.45 0.64
CA THR A 236 -21.63 -4.16 1.99
C THR A 236 -21.06 -5.13 3.04
N SER A 237 -20.75 -6.37 2.66
CA SER A 237 -20.09 -7.37 3.52
C SER A 237 -18.60 -7.08 3.79
N GLY A 238 -17.98 -6.15 3.07
CA GLY A 238 -16.53 -5.90 3.08
C GLY A 238 -15.74 -6.82 2.14
N ALA A 239 -16.42 -7.74 1.43
CA ALA A 239 -15.82 -8.42 0.29
C ALA A 239 -15.51 -7.41 -0.81
N TYR A 240 -14.44 -7.64 -1.57
CA TYR A 240 -14.06 -6.76 -2.66
C TYR A 240 -13.52 -7.56 -3.84
N PHE A 241 -13.64 -7.02 -5.04
CA PHE A 241 -12.99 -7.59 -6.22
C PHE A 241 -12.70 -6.56 -7.29
N ARG A 242 -11.79 -6.90 -8.20
CA ARG A 242 -11.55 -6.23 -9.48
C ARG A 242 -11.27 -7.25 -10.57
N ARG A 243 -11.32 -6.81 -11.82
CA ARG A 243 -10.79 -7.59 -12.94
C ARG A 243 -9.27 -7.74 -12.85
N ASP A 244 -8.78 -8.84 -13.42
CA ASP A 244 -7.37 -9.08 -13.70
C ASP A 244 -7.15 -9.28 -15.20
N GLY A 245 -6.44 -8.34 -15.83
CA GLY A 245 -6.32 -8.31 -17.29
C GLY A 245 -7.65 -8.02 -18.00
N ILE A 246 -7.76 -8.50 -19.24
CA ILE A 246 -8.84 -8.10 -20.18
C ILE A 246 -9.98 -9.12 -20.32
N ALA A 247 -9.81 -10.35 -19.85
CA ALA A 247 -10.75 -11.44 -20.15
C ALA A 247 -10.97 -12.38 -18.95
N GLY A 248 -12.16 -12.31 -18.36
CA GLY A 248 -12.73 -13.34 -17.48
C GLY A 248 -12.00 -13.62 -16.17
N ASN A 249 -10.85 -13.03 -15.88
CA ASN A 249 -10.13 -13.23 -14.62
C ASN A 249 -10.42 -12.10 -13.64
N TYR A 250 -10.51 -12.46 -12.37
CA TYR A 250 -10.77 -11.54 -11.28
C TYR A 250 -9.91 -11.91 -10.09
N LEU A 251 -9.65 -10.90 -9.26
CA LEU A 251 -9.11 -11.08 -7.94
C LEU A 251 -9.90 -10.28 -6.93
N GLY A 252 -9.91 -10.80 -5.72
CA GLY A 252 -10.64 -10.21 -4.64
C GLY A 252 -10.55 -11.04 -3.39
N GLY A 253 -11.23 -10.59 -2.35
CA GLY A 253 -11.24 -11.31 -1.10
C GLY A 253 -11.86 -10.49 -0.01
N MET A 254 -11.43 -10.75 1.22
CA MET A 254 -11.99 -10.13 2.41
C MET A 254 -10.98 -10.22 3.54
N SER A 255 -11.16 -9.39 4.56
CA SER A 255 -10.48 -9.59 5.85
C SER A 255 -11.27 -10.64 6.66
N PRO A 256 -10.60 -11.57 7.36
CA PRO A 256 -11.28 -12.38 8.37
C PRO A 256 -11.90 -11.48 9.45
N PRO A 257 -12.95 -11.94 10.14
CA PRO A 257 -13.31 -11.41 11.45
C PRO A 257 -12.08 -11.40 12.36
N GLU A 258 -12.00 -10.43 13.29
CA GLU A 258 -10.84 -10.28 14.21
C GLU A 258 -10.42 -11.60 14.89
#